data_AF-A0A6P0Q0N5-F1
#
_entry.id   AF-A0A6P0Q0N5-F1
#
_cell.length_a   1.000
_cell.length_b   1.000
_cell.length_c   1.000
_cell.angle_alpha   90.00
_cell.angle_beta   90.00
_cell.angle_gamma   90.00
#
_symmetry.space_group_name_H-M   'P 1'
#
loop_
_entity.id
_entity.type
_entity.pdbx_description
1 polymer ?
#
loop_
_entity_poly.entity_id
_entity_poly.type
_entity_poly.pdbx_seq_one_letter_code
_entity_poly.pdbx_strand_id
1 'polypeptide(L)'
;VTDGHVDGICAFAAPGLVLLHSTDDANDPNYKICRDAKHRLQQSTDARGRKFEIVEIPLGLDIAHMNFYIANGAVIVPIAGDSSQDDAPLAILREVFPGRKVVGVNSLILAEGGGGIHCITQQVPVANGVSRQPSAVSNQ
;
A
#
# COMPACT_ATOMS: atom_id res chain seq x y z
N VAL A 1 0.20 17.92 3.80
CA VAL A 1 1.02 17.56 4.99
C VAL A 1 2.43 17.14 4.60
N THR A 2 2.62 16.37 3.51
CA THR A 2 3.95 15.86 3.11
C THR A 2 4.44 16.35 1.75
N ASP A 3 3.79 17.36 1.16
CA ASP A 3 4.03 17.82 -0.22
C ASP A 3 3.92 16.72 -1.31
N GLY A 4 3.17 15.65 -1.02
CA GLY A 4 2.88 14.57 -1.96
C GLY A 4 3.83 13.38 -1.85
N HIS A 5 4.12 12.91 -0.62
CA HIS A 5 4.90 11.69 -0.43
C HIS A 5 4.35 10.49 -1.22
N VAL A 6 5.26 9.69 -1.75
CA VAL A 6 4.95 8.56 -2.64
C VAL A 6 4.14 7.46 -1.95
N ASP A 7 4.30 7.29 -0.63
CA ASP A 7 3.60 6.27 0.16
C ASP A 7 2.09 6.55 0.32
N GLY A 8 1.63 7.73 -0.10
CA GLY A 8 0.22 8.04 -0.25
C GLY A 8 -0.37 7.69 -1.62
N ILE A 9 0.45 7.36 -2.63
CA ILE A 9 0.00 7.20 -4.02
C ILE A 9 0.48 5.91 -4.70
N CYS A 10 1.70 5.45 -4.43
CA CYS A 10 2.33 4.35 -5.17
C CYS A 10 3.28 3.54 -4.27
N ALA A 11 3.31 2.23 -4.46
CA ALA A 11 4.22 1.35 -3.74
C ALA A 11 4.65 0.15 -4.60
N PHE A 12 5.85 -0.37 -4.36
CA PHE A 12 6.25 -1.66 -4.93
C PHE A 12 5.58 -2.80 -4.17
N ALA A 13 4.88 -3.69 -4.89
CA ALA A 13 4.42 -4.96 -4.32
C ALA A 13 5.46 -6.07 -4.53
N ALA A 14 6.18 -6.03 -5.65
CA ALA A 14 7.28 -6.93 -5.96
C ALA A 14 8.24 -6.28 -6.98
N PRO A 15 9.43 -6.86 -7.24
CA PRO A 15 10.31 -6.36 -8.28
C PRO A 15 9.63 -6.37 -9.67
N GLY A 16 9.37 -5.19 -10.23
CA GLY A 16 8.66 -5.02 -11.51
C GLY A 16 7.14 -4.91 -11.39
N LEU A 17 6.58 -5.00 -10.18
CA LEU A 17 5.14 -4.85 -9.91
C LEU A 17 4.91 -3.67 -8.96
N VAL A 18 4.11 -2.71 -9.42
CA VAL A 18 3.74 -1.52 -8.64
C VAL A 18 2.24 -1.46 -8.43
N LEU A 19 1.86 -1.00 -7.24
CA LEU A 19 0.52 -0.58 -6.88
C LEU A 19 0.42 0.92 -7.05
N LEU A 20 -0.66 1.41 -7.61
CA LEU A 20 -0.89 2.83 -7.85
C LEU A 20 -2.34 3.19 -7.51
N HIS A 21 -2.54 4.22 -6.69
CA HIS A 21 -3.88 4.78 -6.50
C HIS A 21 -4.44 5.33 -7.81
N SER A 22 -5.72 5.10 -8.04
CA SER A 22 -6.44 5.62 -9.20
C SER A 22 -7.83 6.11 -8.81
N THR A 23 -8.35 7.02 -9.62
CA THR A 23 -9.74 7.49 -9.55
C THR A 23 -10.19 7.81 -10.97
N ASP A 24 -11.44 7.50 -11.27
CA ASP A 24 -12.08 7.84 -12.54
C ASP A 24 -12.88 9.15 -12.45
N ASP A 25 -13.05 9.72 -11.25
CA ASP A 25 -13.72 11.00 -11.06
C ASP A 25 -12.81 12.14 -11.51
N ALA A 26 -13.14 12.76 -12.65
CA ALA A 26 -12.39 13.88 -13.20
C ALA A 26 -12.41 15.15 -12.32
N ASN A 27 -13.31 15.22 -11.33
CA ASN A 27 -13.37 16.33 -10.36
C ASN A 27 -12.50 16.07 -9.12
N ASP A 28 -12.02 14.85 -8.92
CA ASP A 28 -11.10 14.54 -7.83
C ASP A 28 -9.76 15.24 -8.08
N PRO A 29 -9.21 15.98 -7.10
CA PRO A 29 -7.92 16.65 -7.24
C PRO A 29 -6.77 15.70 -7.59
N ASN A 30 -6.87 14.42 -7.24
CA ASN A 30 -5.89 13.38 -7.51
C ASN A 30 -6.02 12.78 -8.91
N TYR A 31 -7.12 13.03 -9.64
CA TYR A 31 -7.36 12.43 -10.96
C TYR A 31 -6.19 12.65 -11.93
N LYS A 32 -5.76 13.90 -12.07
CA LYS A 32 -4.65 14.26 -12.97
C LYS A 32 -3.32 13.70 -12.47
N ILE A 33 -3.12 13.65 -11.16
CA ILE A 33 -1.89 13.15 -10.53
C ILE A 33 -1.74 11.65 -10.76
N CYS A 34 -2.79 10.88 -10.49
CA CYS A 34 -2.80 9.42 -10.69
C CYS A 34 -2.60 9.06 -12.16
N ARG A 35 -3.22 9.80 -13.08
CA ARG A 35 -3.04 9.59 -14.52
C ARG A 35 -1.62 9.92 -15.02
N ASP A 36 -1.04 11.01 -14.56
CA ASP A 36 0.35 11.36 -14.89
C ASP A 36 1.32 10.31 -14.34
N ALA A 37 1.14 9.89 -13.08
CA ALA A 37 1.93 8.83 -12.46
C ALA A 37 1.83 7.51 -13.26
N LYS A 38 0.62 7.10 -13.64
CA LYS A 38 0.39 5.91 -14.48
C LYS A 38 1.12 6.00 -15.81
N HIS A 39 1.00 7.14 -16.51
CA HIS A 39 1.66 7.36 -17.79
C HIS A 39 3.19 7.25 -17.67
N ARG A 40 3.78 7.88 -16.65
CA ARG A 40 5.23 7.79 -16.38
C ARG A 40 5.68 6.36 -16.09
N LEU A 41 4.91 5.61 -15.28
CA LEU A 41 5.21 4.21 -14.96
C LEU A 41 5.17 3.32 -16.21
N GLN A 42 4.17 3.51 -17.09
CA GLN A 42 4.05 2.76 -18.36
C GLN A 42 5.24 2.99 -19.30
N GLN A 43 5.79 4.21 -19.31
CA GLN A 43 6.92 4.56 -20.16
C GLN A 43 8.27 4.15 -19.55
N SER A 44 8.33 3.93 -18.24
CA SER A 44 9.55 3.61 -17.52
C SER A 44 9.90 2.12 -17.56
N THR A 45 11.07 1.79 -17.03
CA THR A 45 11.52 0.44 -16.68
C THR A 45 12.23 0.51 -15.35
N ASP A 46 12.30 -0.60 -14.62
CA ASP A 46 13.13 -0.67 -13.43
C ASP A 46 14.63 -0.76 -13.76
N ALA A 47 15.48 -0.78 -12.73
CA ALA A 47 16.95 -0.84 -12.87
C ALA A 47 17.47 -2.12 -13.56
N ARG A 48 16.62 -3.13 -13.75
CA ARG A 48 16.95 -4.36 -14.50
C ARG A 48 16.31 -4.38 -15.90
N GLY A 49 15.77 -3.27 -16.35
CA GLY A 49 15.13 -3.12 -17.66
C GLY A 49 13.75 -3.78 -17.76
N ARG A 50 13.14 -4.20 -16.65
CA ARG A 50 11.78 -4.77 -16.67
C ARG A 50 10.77 -3.67 -16.82
N LYS A 51 9.74 -3.90 -17.64
CA LYS A 51 8.54 -3.07 -17.67
C LYS A 51 7.74 -3.27 -16.39
N PHE A 52 7.11 -2.19 -15.91
CA PHE A 52 6.24 -2.27 -14.74
C PHE A 52 4.90 -2.90 -15.11
N GLU A 53 4.53 -3.94 -14.39
CA GLU A 53 3.14 -4.32 -14.20
C GLU A 53 2.52 -3.34 -13.17
N ILE A 54 1.40 -2.74 -13.52
CA ILE A 54 0.73 -1.71 -12.71
C ILE A 54 -0.63 -2.26 -12.30
N VAL A 55 -0.83 -2.41 -10.99
CA VAL A 55 -2.12 -2.75 -10.40
C VAL A 55 -2.70 -1.49 -9.78
N GLU A 56 -3.88 -1.11 -10.22
CA GLU A 56 -4.57 0.08 -9.75
C GLU A 56 -5.40 -0.21 -8.50
N ILE A 57 -5.27 0.65 -7.50
CA ILE A 57 -6.04 0.61 -6.26
C ILE A 57 -7.02 1.80 -6.28
N PRO A 58 -8.34 1.58 -6.14
CA PRO A 58 -9.27 2.69 -6.07
C PRO A 58 -8.96 3.61 -4.89
N LEU A 59 -8.96 4.91 -5.13
CA LEU A 59 -8.76 5.92 -4.10
C LEU A 59 -9.96 5.95 -3.14
N GLY A 60 -9.70 5.82 -1.85
CA GLY A 60 -10.71 6.04 -0.79
C GLY A 60 -10.97 7.53 -0.57
N LEU A 61 -12.15 7.86 -0.05
CA LEU A 61 -12.54 9.25 0.21
C LEU A 61 -11.84 9.80 1.44
N ASP A 62 -11.88 9.04 2.53
CA ASP A 62 -11.42 9.50 3.85
C ASP A 62 -10.03 8.97 4.19
N ILE A 63 -9.56 7.97 3.45
CA ILE A 63 -8.33 7.26 3.79
C ILE A 63 -7.55 6.79 2.57
N ALA A 64 -6.23 6.87 2.66
CA ALA A 64 -5.32 6.36 1.65
C ALA A 64 -4.93 4.91 1.98
N HIS A 65 -5.63 3.92 1.42
CA HIS A 65 -5.29 2.48 1.60
C HIS A 65 -3.85 2.15 1.19
N MET A 66 -3.29 2.89 0.23
CA MET A 66 -1.88 2.78 -0.19
C MET A 66 -0.87 3.05 0.94
N ASN A 67 -1.27 3.74 2.01
CA ASN A 67 -0.41 3.97 3.17
C ASN A 67 -0.35 2.75 4.11
N PHE A 68 -0.23 1.56 3.51
CA PHE A 68 -0.15 0.27 4.20
C PHE A 68 1.28 -0.06 4.60
N TYR A 69 1.42 -1.02 5.53
CA TYR A 69 2.70 -1.58 5.94
C TYR A 69 2.80 -3.07 5.60
N ILE A 70 3.89 -3.48 4.93
CA ILE A 70 4.18 -4.90 4.62
C ILE A 70 5.03 -5.48 5.74
N ALA A 71 4.44 -6.35 6.56
CA ALA A 71 5.14 -7.17 7.54
C ALA A 71 5.56 -8.53 6.96
N ASN A 72 6.28 -9.32 7.75
CA ASN A 72 6.83 -10.62 7.33
C ASN A 72 5.78 -11.66 6.89
N GLY A 73 4.53 -11.53 7.32
CA GLY A 73 3.43 -12.44 6.93
C GLY A 73 2.08 -11.74 6.81
N ALA A 74 2.06 -10.42 6.84
CA ALA A 74 0.82 -9.64 6.81
C ALA A 74 1.02 -8.32 6.06
N VAL A 75 -0.08 -7.77 5.56
CA VAL A 75 -0.14 -6.40 5.06
C VAL A 75 -1.17 -5.67 5.91
N ILE A 76 -0.73 -4.65 6.65
CA ILE A 76 -1.58 -3.88 7.53
C ILE A 76 -2.05 -2.65 6.76
N VAL A 77 -3.35 -2.59 6.49
CA VAL A 77 -3.96 -1.61 5.58
C VAL A 77 -4.82 -0.65 6.39
N PRO A 78 -4.65 0.67 6.25
CA PRO A 78 -5.55 1.62 6.86
C PRO A 78 -6.93 1.52 6.21
N ILE A 79 -7.99 1.48 7.01
CA ILE A 79 -9.39 1.46 6.55
C ILE A 79 -10.21 2.57 7.22
N ALA A 80 -11.29 3.00 6.57
CA ALA A 80 -12.22 3.97 7.13
C ALA A 80 -13.25 3.31 8.07
N GLY A 81 -13.47 2.00 7.91
CA GLY A 81 -14.58 1.30 8.56
C GLY A 81 -15.89 1.38 7.76
N ASP A 82 -15.79 1.67 6.45
CA ASP A 82 -16.89 1.74 5.52
C ASP A 82 -16.60 0.84 4.32
N SER A 83 -17.38 -0.24 4.21
CA SER A 83 -17.24 -1.24 3.15
C SER A 83 -17.32 -0.65 1.74
N SER A 84 -18.03 0.46 1.55
CA SER A 84 -18.20 1.09 0.23
C SER A 84 -16.88 1.60 -0.36
N GLN A 85 -15.92 1.97 0.50
CA GLN A 85 -14.58 2.39 0.11
C GLN A 85 -13.50 1.36 0.45
N ASP A 86 -13.69 0.53 1.47
CA ASP A 86 -12.65 -0.38 1.97
C ASP A 86 -12.59 -1.71 1.21
N ASP A 87 -13.72 -2.24 0.73
CA ASP A 87 -13.77 -3.63 0.24
C ASP A 87 -12.95 -3.86 -1.04
N ALA A 88 -13.06 -2.96 -2.02
CA ALA A 88 -12.36 -3.11 -3.29
C ALA A 88 -10.82 -3.02 -3.14
N PRO A 89 -10.24 -1.99 -2.46
CA PRO A 89 -8.82 -1.96 -2.17
C PRO A 89 -8.33 -3.20 -1.41
N LEU A 90 -9.07 -3.64 -0.39
CA LEU A 90 -8.69 -4.82 0.39
C LEU A 90 -8.74 -6.11 -0.44
N ALA A 91 -9.71 -6.27 -1.34
CA ALA A 91 -9.80 -7.42 -2.23
C ALA A 91 -8.58 -7.50 -3.16
N ILE A 92 -8.24 -6.39 -3.81
CA ILE A 92 -7.08 -6.32 -4.72
C ILE A 92 -5.78 -6.61 -3.96
N LEU A 93 -5.60 -6.02 -2.77
CA LEU A 93 -4.41 -6.28 -1.96
C LEU A 93 -4.27 -7.76 -1.55
N ARG A 94 -5.38 -8.48 -1.35
CA ARG A 94 -5.34 -9.93 -1.06
C ARG A 94 -4.87 -10.73 -2.26
N GLU A 95 -5.28 -10.36 -3.47
CA GLU A 95 -4.83 -10.99 -4.71
C GLU A 95 -3.36 -10.71 -5.00
N VAL A 96 -2.90 -9.48 -4.75
CA VAL A 96 -1.51 -9.05 -4.95
C VAL A 96 -0.55 -9.70 -3.95
N PHE A 97 -1.02 -9.95 -2.72
CA PHE A 97 -0.21 -10.53 -1.65
C PHE A 97 -0.74 -11.89 -1.17
N PRO A 98 -0.80 -12.93 -2.02
CA PRO A 98 -1.46 -14.20 -1.70
C PRO A 98 -0.77 -14.99 -0.57
N GLY A 99 0.52 -14.72 -0.30
CA GLY A 99 1.28 -15.30 0.81
C GLY A 99 1.21 -14.51 2.12
N ARG A 100 0.45 -13.41 2.19
CA ARG A 100 0.34 -12.56 3.38
C ARG A 100 -1.12 -12.38 3.78
N LYS A 101 -1.37 -12.31 5.09
CA LYS A 101 -2.69 -11.93 5.61
C LYS A 101 -2.89 -10.42 5.45
N VAL A 102 -3.87 -10.00 4.66
CA VAL A 102 -4.28 -8.59 4.59
C VAL A 102 -5.20 -8.27 5.77
N VAL A 103 -4.82 -7.29 6.58
CA VAL A 103 -5.51 -6.88 7.81
C VAL A 103 -5.87 -5.41 7.71
N GLY A 104 -7.16 -5.10 7.60
CA GLY A 104 -7.67 -3.74 7.71
C GLY A 104 -7.68 -3.27 9.16
N VAL A 105 -7.16 -2.07 9.43
CA VAL A 105 -7.16 -1.43 10.75
C VAL A 105 -7.76 -0.04 10.62
N ASN A 106 -8.83 0.23 11.39
CA ASN A 106 -9.45 1.55 11.37
C ASN A 106 -8.40 2.60 11.76
N SER A 107 -8.15 3.53 10.84
CA SER A 107 -7.04 4.47 10.91
C SER A 107 -7.46 5.89 10.59
N LEU A 108 -8.76 6.22 10.70
CA LEU A 108 -9.27 7.58 10.46
C LEU A 108 -8.53 8.63 11.28
N ILE A 109 -8.24 8.33 12.55
CA ILE A 109 -7.50 9.25 13.43
C ILE A 109 -6.07 9.55 12.92
N LEU A 110 -5.43 8.60 12.22
CA LEU A 110 -4.12 8.83 11.61
C LEU A 110 -4.26 9.69 10.35
N ALA A 111 -5.29 9.45 9.54
CA ALA A 111 -5.61 10.22 8.35
C ALA A 111 -5.92 11.68 8.68
N GLU A 112 -6.72 11.93 9.72
CA GLU A 112 -6.99 13.27 10.26
C GLU A 112 -5.71 13.96 10.74
N GLY A 113 -4.78 13.20 11.33
CA GLY A 113 -3.44 13.66 11.69
C GLY A 113 -2.49 13.90 10.51
N GLY A 114 -2.92 13.60 9.28
CA GLY A 114 -2.16 13.85 8.05
C GLY A 114 -1.25 12.70 7.60
N GLY A 115 -1.43 11.49 8.12
CA GLY A 115 -0.64 10.31 7.77
C GLY A 115 -1.45 9.02 7.74
N GLY A 116 -0.77 7.88 7.77
CA GLY A 116 -1.41 6.57 7.89
C GLY A 116 -0.47 5.56 8.54
N ILE A 117 -0.79 4.28 8.39
CA ILE A 117 -0.05 3.19 9.05
C ILE A 117 1.41 3.17 8.61
N HIS A 118 1.68 3.35 7.31
CA HIS A 118 3.05 3.38 6.79
C HIS A 118 3.88 4.48 7.46
N CYS A 119 3.33 5.69 7.60
CA CYS A 119 4.04 6.85 8.14
C CYS A 119 4.50 6.69 9.61
N ILE A 120 3.83 5.84 10.39
CA ILE A 120 4.16 5.59 11.81
C ILE A 120 4.97 4.31 12.03
N THR A 121 5.40 3.66 10.94
CA THR A 121 6.17 2.41 10.99
C THR A 121 7.51 2.55 10.30
N GLN A 122 8.51 1.80 10.76
CA GLN A 122 9.81 1.69 10.10
C GLN A 122 10.31 0.25 10.25
N GLN A 123 10.42 -0.48 9.14
CA GLN A 123 10.95 -1.85 9.17
C GLN A 123 12.45 -1.87 9.47
N VAL A 124 12.86 -2.81 10.31
CA VAL A 124 14.26 -3.20 10.47
C VAL A 124 14.43 -4.57 9.80
N PRO A 125 15.10 -4.64 8.63
CA PRO A 125 15.37 -5.91 7.99
C PRO A 125 16.17 -6.83 8.91
N VAL A 126 15.88 -8.13 8.82
CA VAL A 126 16.73 -9.12 9.50
C VAL A 126 18.13 -9.08 8.89
N ALA A 127 19.16 -9.18 9.73
CA ALA A 127 20.53 -9.32 9.24
C ALA A 127 20.64 -10.57 8.36
N ASN A 128 21.32 -10.46 7.23
CA ASN A 128 21.58 -11.59 6.35
C ASN A 128 22.26 -12.73 7.14
N GLY A 129 21.68 -13.92 7.10
CA GLY A 129 22.23 -15.12 7.78
C GLY A 129 21.59 -15.50 9.11
N VAL A 130 20.64 -14.73 9.64
CA VAL A 130 19.89 -15.12 10.86
C VAL A 130 18.64 -15.90 10.46
N SER A 131 18.63 -17.22 10.65
CA SER A 131 17.41 -18.01 10.57
C SER A 131 16.53 -17.73 11.79
N ARG A 132 15.24 -17.44 11.56
CA ARG A 132 14.27 -17.35 12.67
C ARG A 132 14.01 -18.75 13.19
N GLN A 133 14.45 -19.08 14.39
CA GLN A 133 13.79 -20.15 15.14
C GLN A 133 12.37 -19.68 15.47
N PRO A 134 11.32 -20.48 15.24
CA PRO A 134 9.99 -20.14 15.71
C PRO A 134 10.05 -20.02 17.24
N SER A 135 9.70 -18.85 17.78
CA SER A 135 9.47 -18.70 19.20
C SER A 135 8.29 -19.62 19.58
N ALA A 136 8.56 -20.69 20.33
CA ALA A 136 7.52 -21.46 20.97
C ALA A 136 6.74 -20.52 21.89
N VAL A 137 5.49 -20.23 21.54
CA VAL A 137 4.57 -19.57 22.44
C VAL A 137 4.23 -20.60 23.52
N SER A 138 4.83 -20.48 24.71
CA SER A 138 4.35 -21.23 25.86
C SER A 138 3.08 -20.55 26.36
N ASN A 139 1.94 -21.24 26.23
CA ASN A 139 0.74 -20.84 26.95
C ASN A 139 1.01 -20.99 28.45
N GLN A 140 1.08 -19.87 29.16
CA GLN A 140 0.79 -19.78 30.59
C GLN A 140 -0.54 -19.05 30.75
#